data_AF-A0A5E4WQG3-F1
#
_entry.id   AF-A0A5E4WQG3-F1
#
_cell.length_a   1.000
_cell.length_b   1.000
_cell.length_c   1.000
_cell.angle_alpha   90.00
_cell.angle_beta   90.00
_cell.angle_gamma   90.00
#
_symmetry.space_group_name_H-M   'P 1'
#
loop_
_entity.id
_entity.type
_entity.pdbx_description
1 polymer ?
#
loop_
_entity_poly.entity_id
_entity_poly.type
_entity_poly.pdbx_seq_one_letter_code
_entity_poly.pdbx_strand_id
1 'polypeptide(L)'
;MNKHLPQHNAPATPATPAMPAPSATKRTTALASGLRRSLLAAAAVAAGVLTWQVGAYAFGGAEPAVSIAAPKLDEPATGARTEIAVFAGGCFWGVQGVFQHVQGVTKAVSGYAGGTAKTADYETVSSGSTGHAESVEVTFDPQKVSYGKLLQIYFSVAHNPTELNRQGPDSGTQYRSAVFPMNDAQRRVAEAYIVQLDASHAFSKPIATKVEKYTGFYAAEGYHQDFLTEHPTYPYIVINDLPKVKDLKRMFPTQYRDTPVLVKTASAS
;
A
#
# COMPACT_ATOMS: atom_id res chain seq x y z
N MET A 1 60.94 -30.50 58.77
CA MET A 1 61.04 -31.30 60.01
C MET A 1 61.73 -30.45 61.07
N ASN A 2 60.98 -29.90 62.03
CA ASN A 2 61.37 -29.41 63.37
C ASN A 2 60.12 -28.70 63.94
N LYS A 3 59.24 -29.41 64.66
CA LYS A 3 59.19 -29.55 66.13
C LYS A 3 59.02 -28.20 66.85
N HIS A 4 57.79 -27.88 67.29
CA HIS A 4 57.42 -27.84 68.72
C HIS A 4 55.96 -27.39 68.96
N LEU A 5 55.25 -28.25 69.69
CA LEU A 5 54.10 -28.00 70.58
C LEU A 5 54.45 -28.81 71.86
N PRO A 6 54.06 -28.38 73.09
CA PRO A 6 52.66 -28.49 73.50
C PRO A 6 52.13 -27.47 74.55
N GLN A 7 50.80 -27.29 74.49
CA GLN A 7 49.76 -27.18 75.54
C GLN A 7 50.09 -26.63 76.95
N HIS A 8 49.28 -25.71 77.50
CA HIS A 8 48.13 -26.04 78.37
C HIS A 8 47.41 -24.81 79.00
N ASN A 9 46.10 -24.98 79.25
CA ASN A 9 45.22 -24.36 80.27
C ASN A 9 44.36 -23.12 79.94
N ALA A 10 43.08 -23.39 79.65
CA ALA A 10 41.89 -22.67 80.15
C ALA A 10 41.55 -23.22 81.57
N PRO A 11 40.59 -22.69 82.40
CA PRO A 11 39.40 -21.89 82.08
C PRO A 11 39.00 -20.78 83.10
N ALA A 12 38.08 -19.89 82.72
CA ALA A 12 37.04 -19.32 83.62
C ALA A 12 36.10 -18.33 82.86
N THR A 13 34.85 -18.75 82.69
CA THR A 13 33.65 -17.88 82.58
C THR A 13 33.07 -17.75 84.00
N PRO A 14 32.54 -16.58 84.43
CA PRO A 14 31.15 -16.24 84.07
C PRO A 14 30.83 -14.72 84.03
N ALA A 15 29.79 -14.36 83.28
CA ALA A 15 28.69 -13.46 83.69
C ALA A 15 27.96 -12.92 82.44
N THR A 16 26.75 -13.41 82.24
CA THR A 16 25.75 -12.81 81.35
C THR A 16 25.08 -11.64 82.05
N PRO A 17 24.86 -10.50 81.37
CA PRO A 17 23.64 -9.75 81.63
C PRO A 17 22.86 -9.39 80.37
N ALA A 18 21.54 -9.51 80.54
CA ALA A 18 20.45 -8.83 79.86
C ALA A 18 20.25 -9.04 78.35
N MET A 19 19.21 -9.84 78.05
CA MET A 19 18.46 -9.76 76.80
C MET A 19 17.91 -8.33 76.61
N PRO A 20 18.09 -7.70 75.43
CA PRO A 20 17.23 -6.61 75.01
C PRO A 20 15.86 -7.17 74.56
N ALA A 21 14.80 -6.48 74.97
CA ALA A 21 13.42 -6.75 74.56
C ALA A 21 13.25 -6.82 73.03
N PRO A 22 12.28 -7.59 72.50
CA PRO A 22 12.05 -7.67 71.07
C PRO A 22 11.63 -6.29 70.54
N SER A 23 12.50 -5.69 69.72
CA SER A 23 12.14 -4.53 68.92
C SER A 23 11.10 -4.96 67.88
N ALA A 24 9.88 -4.43 68.00
CA ALA A 24 8.84 -4.54 66.99
C ALA A 24 9.26 -3.78 65.73
N THR A 25 10.12 -4.39 64.92
CA THR A 25 10.50 -3.85 63.62
C THR A 25 9.48 -4.30 62.57
N LYS A 26 8.65 -3.33 62.20
CA LYS A 26 7.68 -3.28 61.09
C LYS A 26 7.89 -4.34 59.99
N ARG A 27 7.24 -5.50 60.12
CA ARG A 27 7.00 -6.44 59.00
C ARG A 27 5.72 -6.06 58.25
N THR A 28 5.64 -4.86 57.68
CA THR A 28 4.44 -4.47 56.89
C THR A 28 4.78 -3.46 55.79
N THR A 29 5.81 -3.69 54.97
CA THR A 29 6.00 -2.92 53.73
C THR A 29 6.60 -3.68 52.54
N ALA A 30 7.00 -4.96 52.69
CA ALA A 30 7.64 -5.69 51.60
C ALA A 30 6.67 -6.37 50.61
N LEU A 31 5.47 -6.79 51.04
CA LEU A 31 4.51 -7.45 50.13
C LEU A 31 3.85 -6.48 49.14
N ALA A 32 3.58 -5.24 49.57
CA ALA A 32 2.91 -4.25 48.74
C ALA A 32 3.80 -3.73 47.60
N SER A 33 5.13 -3.76 47.77
CA SER A 33 6.08 -3.29 46.75
C SER A 33 6.33 -4.34 45.64
N GLY A 34 6.36 -5.63 45.99
CA GLY A 34 6.48 -6.72 45.02
C GLY A 34 5.28 -6.82 44.09
N LEU A 35 4.06 -6.81 44.64
CA LEU A 35 2.82 -6.89 43.87
C LEU A 35 2.63 -5.66 42.95
N ARG A 36 2.99 -4.46 43.42
CA ARG A 36 2.98 -3.24 42.60
C ARG A 36 4.00 -3.30 41.45
N ARG A 37 5.19 -3.86 41.68
CA ARG A 37 6.20 -4.04 40.62
C ARG A 37 5.78 -5.08 39.57
N SER A 38 5.14 -6.17 40.00
CA SER A 38 4.60 -7.18 39.08
C SER A 38 3.41 -6.68 38.27
N LEU A 39 2.51 -5.90 38.86
CA LEU A 39 1.38 -5.28 38.15
C LEU A 39 1.85 -4.18 37.18
N LEU A 40 2.87 -3.40 37.53
CA LEU A 40 3.47 -2.41 36.63
C LEU A 40 4.21 -3.07 35.46
N ALA A 41 4.90 -4.20 35.69
CA ALA A 41 5.54 -4.96 34.63
C ALA A 41 4.51 -5.60 33.67
N ALA A 42 3.43 -6.18 34.20
CA ALA A 42 2.35 -6.74 33.39
C ALA A 42 1.61 -5.65 32.59
N ALA A 43 1.37 -4.48 33.19
CA ALA A 43 0.80 -3.32 32.50
C ALA A 43 1.73 -2.77 31.40
N ALA A 44 3.05 -2.77 31.62
CA ALA A 44 4.02 -2.35 30.60
C ALA A 44 4.10 -3.35 29.43
N VAL A 45 4.01 -4.65 29.69
CA VAL A 45 3.94 -5.67 28.63
C VAL A 45 2.61 -5.57 27.86
N ALA A 46 1.48 -5.41 28.55
CA ALA A 46 0.18 -5.22 27.89
C ALA A 46 0.12 -3.92 27.07
N ALA A 47 0.68 -2.82 27.59
CA ALA A 47 0.82 -1.56 26.86
C ALA A 47 1.75 -1.71 25.65
N GLY A 48 2.85 -2.46 25.78
CA GLY A 48 3.76 -2.76 24.67
C GLY A 48 3.12 -3.62 23.57
N VAL A 49 2.29 -4.59 23.93
CA VAL A 49 1.52 -5.40 22.95
C VAL A 49 0.45 -4.55 22.27
N LEU A 50 -0.23 -3.66 23.01
CA LEU A 50 -1.24 -2.76 22.45
C LEU A 50 -0.61 -1.70 21.54
N THR A 51 0.54 -1.12 21.89
CA THR A 51 1.25 -0.16 21.03
C THR A 51 1.88 -0.84 19.81
N TRP A 52 2.31 -2.09 19.92
CA TRP A 52 2.77 -2.87 18.77
C TRP A 52 1.62 -3.24 17.82
N GLN A 53 0.44 -3.60 18.37
CA GLN A 53 -0.76 -3.83 17.56
C GLN A 53 -1.25 -2.55 16.86
N VAL A 54 -1.22 -1.39 17.52
CA VAL A 54 -1.61 -0.10 16.90
C VAL A 54 -0.57 0.36 15.86
N GLY A 55 0.72 0.09 16.09
CA GLY A 55 1.79 0.36 15.10
C GLY A 55 1.71 -0.52 13.86
N ALA A 56 1.22 -1.76 13.97
CA ALA A 56 1.01 -2.65 12.84
C ALA A 56 -0.10 -2.17 11.88
N TYR A 57 -1.12 -1.46 12.39
CA TYR A 57 -2.15 -0.82 11.56
C TYR A 57 -1.68 0.51 10.93
N ALA A 58 -0.51 1.03 11.32
CA ALA A 58 0.07 2.26 10.75
C ALA A 58 0.98 1.99 9.54
N PHE A 59 1.25 0.73 9.20
CA PHE A 59 1.85 0.36 7.92
C PHE A 59 0.73 0.29 6.88
N GLY A 60 0.56 1.42 6.17
CA GLY A 60 -0.57 1.72 5.28
C GLY A 60 -0.91 0.62 4.29
N GLY A 61 -2.17 0.19 4.32
CA GLY A 61 -2.78 -0.54 3.22
C GLY A 61 -3.19 0.41 2.09
N ALA A 62 -3.87 -0.14 1.08
CA ALA A 62 -4.48 0.67 0.03
C ALA A 62 -5.34 1.79 0.63
N GLU A 63 -5.15 3.02 0.14
CA GLU A 63 -6.01 4.14 0.50
C GLU A 63 -7.48 3.81 0.13
N PRO A 64 -8.46 4.17 0.97
CA PRO A 64 -9.85 3.83 0.72
C PRO A 64 -10.36 4.51 -0.55
N ALA A 65 -11.16 3.80 -1.33
CA ALA A 65 -11.74 4.35 -2.55
C ALA A 65 -12.68 5.54 -2.25
N VAL A 66 -12.64 6.56 -3.12
CA VAL A 66 -13.39 7.81 -2.96
C VAL A 66 -14.57 7.84 -3.94
N SER A 67 -15.78 8.05 -3.42
CA SER A 67 -16.97 8.21 -4.26
C SER A 67 -16.95 9.57 -4.96
N ILE A 68 -16.74 9.57 -6.28
CA ILE A 68 -16.68 10.79 -7.10
C ILE A 68 -17.75 10.78 -8.18
N ALA A 69 -18.19 11.96 -8.60
CA ALA A 69 -19.14 12.11 -9.70
C ALA A 69 -18.50 11.66 -11.04
N ALA A 70 -19.34 11.14 -11.95
CA ALA A 70 -18.89 10.81 -13.31
C ALA A 70 -18.43 12.08 -14.06
N PRO A 71 -17.49 11.96 -15.03
CA PRO A 71 -17.09 13.10 -15.85
C PRO A 71 -18.27 13.73 -16.59
N LYS A 72 -18.29 15.06 -16.65
CA LYS A 72 -19.26 15.83 -17.44
C LYS A 72 -18.96 15.81 -18.94
N LEU A 73 -17.72 15.54 -19.31
CA LEU A 73 -17.24 15.46 -20.68
C LEU A 73 -16.74 14.04 -20.96
N ASP A 74 -17.01 13.54 -22.16
CA ASP A 74 -16.47 12.28 -22.66
C ASP A 74 -16.07 12.41 -24.14
N GLU A 75 -15.42 11.39 -24.68
CA GLU A 75 -15.10 11.34 -26.11
C GLU A 75 -16.38 11.28 -26.96
N PRO A 76 -16.41 11.91 -28.15
CA PRO A 76 -17.54 11.78 -29.05
C PRO A 76 -17.68 10.32 -29.49
N ALA A 77 -18.91 9.83 -29.67
CA ALA A 77 -19.13 8.49 -30.19
C ALA A 77 -18.61 8.39 -31.63
N THR A 78 -17.56 7.60 -31.84
CA THR A 78 -16.90 7.41 -33.15
C THR A 78 -17.37 6.14 -33.88
N GLY A 79 -18.19 5.31 -33.23
CA GLY A 79 -18.54 3.97 -33.72
C GLY A 79 -17.40 2.95 -33.63
N ALA A 80 -16.24 3.34 -33.09
CA ALA A 80 -15.12 2.44 -32.83
C ALA A 80 -15.55 1.28 -31.91
N ARG A 81 -14.84 0.16 -32.05
CA ARG A 81 -15.02 -1.05 -31.23
C ARG A 81 -13.83 -1.33 -30.34
N THR A 82 -12.77 -0.54 -30.48
CA THR A 82 -11.52 -0.71 -29.77
C THR A 82 -10.82 0.63 -29.68
N GLU A 83 -10.49 1.03 -28.46
CA GLU A 83 -9.69 2.20 -28.12
C GLU A 83 -8.66 1.82 -27.06
N ILE A 84 -7.64 2.67 -26.90
CA ILE A 84 -6.55 2.48 -25.96
C ILE A 84 -6.50 3.68 -25.00
N ALA A 85 -6.22 3.42 -23.74
CA ALA A 85 -5.90 4.43 -22.74
C ALA A 85 -4.71 3.96 -21.89
N VAL A 86 -3.85 4.89 -21.46
CA VAL A 86 -2.67 4.56 -20.65
C VAL A 86 -2.70 5.33 -19.34
N PHE A 87 -2.68 4.60 -18.24
CA PHE A 87 -2.80 5.12 -16.88
C PHE A 87 -1.60 4.70 -16.02
N ALA A 88 -1.07 5.60 -15.21
CA ALA A 88 -0.04 5.34 -14.21
C ALA A 88 -0.54 5.80 -12.84
N GLY A 89 -0.50 4.92 -11.83
CA GLY A 89 -1.14 5.19 -10.54
C GLY A 89 -0.43 4.53 -9.36
N GLY A 90 0.87 4.33 -9.43
CA GLY A 90 1.62 3.51 -8.46
C GLY A 90 1.99 2.15 -9.05
N CYS A 91 2.16 1.14 -8.19
CA CYS A 91 2.48 -0.21 -8.65
C CYS A 91 1.46 -0.70 -9.68
N PHE A 92 1.94 -1.08 -10.87
CA PHE A 92 1.06 -1.47 -11.98
C PHE A 92 0.27 -2.76 -11.72
N TRP A 93 0.60 -3.58 -10.71
CA TRP A 93 -0.08 -4.85 -10.44
C TRP A 93 -1.51 -4.61 -9.99
N GLY A 94 -1.71 -3.66 -9.07
CA GLY A 94 -3.04 -3.23 -8.64
C GLY A 94 -3.81 -2.51 -9.72
N VAL A 95 -3.15 -1.61 -10.46
CA VAL A 95 -3.79 -0.86 -11.54
C VAL A 95 -4.26 -1.82 -12.65
N GLN A 96 -3.42 -2.78 -13.04
CA GLN A 96 -3.76 -3.82 -14.01
C GLN A 96 -4.93 -4.63 -13.48
N GLY A 97 -4.84 -5.15 -12.25
CA GLY A 97 -5.90 -5.94 -11.64
C GLY A 97 -7.25 -5.21 -11.63
N VAL A 98 -7.29 -3.92 -11.30
CA VAL A 98 -8.51 -3.11 -11.37
C VAL A 98 -9.10 -3.13 -12.78
N PHE A 99 -8.32 -2.77 -13.81
CA PHE A 99 -8.84 -2.71 -15.18
C PHE A 99 -9.17 -4.08 -15.80
N GLN A 100 -8.48 -5.14 -15.39
CA GLN A 100 -8.81 -6.51 -15.81
C GLN A 100 -10.25 -6.89 -15.42
N HIS A 101 -10.72 -6.39 -14.28
CA HIS A 101 -12.06 -6.62 -13.77
C HIS A 101 -13.13 -5.64 -14.29
N VAL A 102 -12.81 -4.77 -15.25
CA VAL A 102 -13.78 -3.81 -15.84
C VAL A 102 -14.43 -4.37 -17.11
N GLN A 103 -15.75 -4.55 -17.10
CA GLN A 103 -16.57 -4.85 -18.29
C GLN A 103 -16.33 -3.82 -19.39
N GLY A 104 -16.13 -4.31 -20.62
CA GLY A 104 -15.75 -3.47 -21.75
C GLY A 104 -14.25 -3.36 -21.97
N VAL A 105 -13.41 -3.57 -20.94
CA VAL A 105 -11.96 -3.76 -21.15
C VAL A 105 -11.72 -5.13 -21.78
N THR A 106 -10.87 -5.19 -22.79
CA THR A 106 -10.49 -6.43 -23.50
C THR A 106 -9.06 -6.83 -23.22
N LYS A 107 -8.19 -5.87 -22.85
CA LYS A 107 -6.79 -6.12 -22.49
C LYS A 107 -6.31 -5.05 -21.50
N ALA A 108 -5.48 -5.43 -20.53
CA ALA A 108 -4.80 -4.52 -19.63
C ALA A 108 -3.35 -5.00 -19.45
N VAL A 109 -2.39 -4.28 -20.02
CA VAL A 109 -0.96 -4.67 -20.05
C VAL A 109 -0.18 -3.78 -19.11
N SER A 110 0.57 -4.36 -18.17
CA SER A 110 1.52 -3.64 -17.33
C SER A 110 2.76 -3.27 -18.13
N GLY A 111 3.31 -2.08 -17.92
CA GLY A 111 4.46 -1.59 -18.65
C GLY A 111 4.96 -0.23 -18.17
N TYR A 112 5.75 0.41 -19.03
CA TYR A 112 6.45 1.66 -18.75
C TYR A 112 6.08 2.72 -19.79
N ALA A 113 5.72 3.92 -19.34
CA ALA A 113 5.43 5.06 -20.22
C ALA A 113 6.08 6.35 -19.72
N GLY A 114 6.31 7.32 -20.62
CA GLY A 114 6.89 8.63 -20.32
C GLY A 114 8.42 8.71 -20.46
N GLY A 115 9.14 7.59 -20.35
CA GLY A 115 10.56 7.50 -20.68
C GLY A 115 10.83 7.01 -22.10
N THR A 116 12.04 6.49 -22.35
CA THR A 116 12.47 5.99 -23.67
C THR A 116 12.55 4.47 -23.73
N ALA A 117 12.46 3.90 -24.93
CA ALA A 117 12.57 2.46 -25.18
C ALA A 117 13.85 1.82 -24.61
N LYS A 118 14.97 2.58 -24.61
CA LYS A 118 16.29 2.08 -24.23
C LYS A 118 16.44 1.76 -22.74
N THR A 119 15.53 2.27 -21.93
CA THR A 119 15.60 2.21 -20.45
C THR A 119 14.30 1.64 -19.88
N ALA A 120 13.57 0.84 -20.67
CA ALA A 120 12.25 0.32 -20.36
C ALA A 120 12.32 -1.15 -19.92
N ASP A 121 13.08 -1.39 -18.86
CA ASP A 121 13.24 -2.66 -18.16
C ASP A 121 13.10 -2.44 -16.65
N TYR A 122 12.63 -3.46 -15.93
CA TYR A 122 12.23 -3.31 -14.53
C TYR A 122 13.37 -2.80 -13.64
N GLU A 123 14.57 -3.36 -13.76
CA GLU A 123 15.70 -3.01 -12.92
C GLU A 123 16.12 -1.56 -13.14
N THR A 124 16.15 -1.10 -14.39
CA THR A 124 16.53 0.29 -14.71
C THR A 124 15.43 1.27 -14.31
N VAL A 125 14.15 0.94 -14.55
CA VAL A 125 13.00 1.79 -14.16
C VAL A 125 12.89 1.92 -12.64
N SER A 126 13.15 0.84 -11.90
CA SER A 126 13.12 0.82 -10.43
C SER A 126 14.09 1.80 -9.78
N SER A 127 15.13 2.25 -10.51
CA SER A 127 16.02 3.32 -10.05
C SER A 127 15.36 4.70 -9.94
N GLY A 128 14.22 4.91 -10.61
CA GLY A 128 13.50 6.19 -10.66
C GLY A 128 14.13 7.27 -11.56
N SER A 129 15.22 6.96 -12.27
CA SER A 129 15.98 7.94 -13.06
C SER A 129 15.66 7.99 -14.56
N THR A 130 14.76 7.13 -15.04
CA THR A 130 14.49 6.93 -16.47
C THR A 130 13.39 7.83 -17.05
N GLY A 131 12.63 8.51 -16.18
CA GLY A 131 11.43 9.26 -16.56
C GLY A 131 10.18 8.39 -16.78
N HIS A 132 10.32 7.06 -16.77
CA HIS A 132 9.18 6.16 -16.86
C HIS A 132 8.27 6.27 -15.64
N ALA A 133 6.97 6.06 -15.85
CA ALA A 133 6.03 5.63 -14.83
C ALA A 133 5.67 4.16 -15.08
N GLU A 134 5.53 3.37 -14.02
CA GLU A 134 4.77 2.14 -14.08
C GLU A 134 3.34 2.48 -14.51
N SER A 135 2.91 1.85 -15.61
CA SER A 135 1.72 2.23 -16.34
C SER A 135 0.98 0.98 -16.81
N VAL A 136 -0.30 1.14 -17.11
CA VAL A 136 -1.15 0.11 -17.69
C VAL A 136 -1.76 0.62 -18.99
N GLU A 137 -1.49 -0.09 -20.08
CA GLU A 137 -2.17 0.10 -21.37
C GLU A 137 -3.47 -0.71 -21.36
N VAL A 138 -4.60 0.01 -21.36
CA VAL A 138 -5.95 -0.53 -21.31
C VAL A 138 -6.55 -0.46 -22.70
N THR A 139 -6.80 -1.62 -23.31
CA THR A 139 -7.59 -1.75 -24.54
C THR A 139 -9.05 -1.99 -24.15
N PHE A 140 -9.99 -1.22 -24.70
CA PHE A 140 -11.41 -1.28 -24.33
C PHE A 140 -12.35 -1.06 -25.52
N ASP A 141 -13.59 -1.55 -25.39
CA ASP A 141 -14.70 -1.29 -26.31
C ASP A 141 -15.46 -0.04 -25.84
N PRO A 142 -15.36 1.11 -26.54
CA PRO A 142 -15.99 2.37 -26.15
C PRO A 142 -17.53 2.29 -26.15
N GLN A 143 -18.12 1.25 -26.76
CA GLN A 143 -19.57 1.02 -26.71
C GLN A 143 -20.04 0.33 -25.42
N LYS A 144 -19.10 -0.24 -24.64
CA LYS A 144 -19.39 -0.92 -23.37
C LYS A 144 -18.92 -0.11 -22.16
N VAL A 145 -17.80 0.59 -22.30
CA VAL A 145 -17.24 1.46 -21.27
C VAL A 145 -16.57 2.65 -21.93
N SER A 146 -16.92 3.87 -21.54
CA SER A 146 -16.33 5.07 -22.10
C SER A 146 -14.99 5.41 -21.44
N TYR A 147 -14.17 6.21 -22.11
CA TYR A 147 -12.92 6.72 -21.54
C TYR A 147 -13.17 7.53 -20.26
N GLY A 148 -14.22 8.36 -20.23
CA GLY A 148 -14.64 9.04 -19.00
C GLY A 148 -14.96 8.08 -17.86
N LYS A 149 -15.62 6.94 -18.14
CA LYS A 149 -15.88 5.92 -17.11
C LYS A 149 -14.59 5.27 -16.61
N LEU A 150 -13.62 5.00 -17.49
CA LEU A 150 -12.30 4.49 -17.10
C LEU A 150 -11.56 5.48 -16.20
N LEU A 151 -11.61 6.79 -16.52
CA LEU A 151 -11.06 7.83 -15.65
C LEU A 151 -11.75 7.88 -14.30
N GLN A 152 -13.08 7.73 -14.24
CA GLN A 152 -13.79 7.67 -12.97
C GLN A 152 -13.30 6.52 -12.10
N ILE A 153 -13.14 5.31 -12.67
CA ILE A 153 -12.61 4.14 -11.97
C ILE A 153 -11.16 4.39 -11.51
N TYR A 154 -10.33 4.95 -12.41
CA TYR A 154 -8.95 5.31 -12.11
C TYR A 154 -8.85 6.23 -10.89
N PHE A 155 -9.54 7.37 -10.90
CA PHE A 155 -9.49 8.34 -9.80
C PHE A 155 -10.18 7.87 -8.52
N SER A 156 -11.22 7.02 -8.61
CA SER A 156 -11.93 6.52 -7.44
C SER A 156 -11.23 5.36 -6.74
N VAL A 157 -10.64 4.43 -7.50
CA VAL A 157 -10.33 3.07 -7.01
C VAL A 157 -8.89 2.64 -7.28
N ALA A 158 -8.31 3.02 -8.41
CA ALA A 158 -7.01 2.46 -8.81
C ALA A 158 -5.87 2.93 -7.90
N HIS A 159 -5.96 4.17 -7.38
CA HIS A 159 -4.91 4.79 -6.58
C HIS A 159 -5.41 6.05 -5.87
N ASN A 160 -4.59 6.62 -4.97
CA ASN A 160 -4.78 7.97 -4.45
C ASN A 160 -4.16 9.01 -5.41
N PRO A 161 -4.97 9.86 -6.07
CA PRO A 161 -4.49 10.79 -7.09
C PRO A 161 -3.86 12.08 -6.52
N THR A 162 -3.78 12.21 -5.20
CA THR A 162 -3.20 13.38 -4.51
C THR A 162 -1.76 13.17 -4.05
N GLU A 163 -1.26 11.93 -4.12
CA GLU A 163 0.12 11.62 -3.75
C GLU A 163 1.09 11.98 -4.89
N LEU A 164 2.08 12.81 -4.58
CA LEU A 164 3.11 13.22 -5.54
C LEU A 164 4.26 12.21 -5.53
N ASN A 165 4.53 11.58 -6.69
CA ASN A 165 5.62 10.61 -6.88
C ASN A 165 5.62 9.48 -5.82
N ARG A 166 4.42 9.00 -5.49
CA ARG A 166 4.19 7.99 -4.46
C ARG A 166 2.83 7.34 -4.67
N GLN A 167 2.72 6.07 -4.27
CA GLN A 167 1.44 5.45 -3.97
C GLN A 167 1.57 4.50 -2.77
N GLY A 168 0.97 4.86 -1.63
CA GLY A 168 1.00 4.02 -0.43
C GLY A 168 2.45 3.71 0.00
N PRO A 169 2.87 2.44 0.09
CA PRO A 169 4.24 2.10 0.47
C PRO A 169 5.29 2.47 -0.60
N ASP A 170 4.90 2.67 -1.85
CA ASP A 170 5.82 2.83 -2.98
C ASP A 170 6.16 4.29 -3.23
N SER A 171 7.45 4.64 -3.20
CA SER A 171 7.93 6.01 -3.35
C SER A 171 8.91 6.13 -4.50
N GLY A 172 8.70 7.11 -5.38
CA GLY A 172 9.50 7.31 -6.57
C GLY A 172 8.69 7.88 -7.74
N THR A 173 9.38 8.55 -8.68
CA THR A 173 8.77 9.13 -9.89
C THR A 173 8.12 8.07 -10.78
N GLN A 174 8.58 6.82 -10.70
CA GLN A 174 8.00 5.67 -11.38
C GLN A 174 6.61 5.30 -10.85
N TYR A 175 6.26 5.72 -9.63
CA TYR A 175 4.94 5.47 -9.02
C TYR A 175 4.02 6.69 -9.07
N ARG A 176 4.37 7.72 -9.85
CA ARG A 176 3.57 8.94 -9.96
C ARG A 176 2.21 8.66 -10.59
N SER A 177 1.23 9.48 -10.21
CA SER A 177 -0.05 9.55 -10.91
C SER A 177 0.08 10.27 -12.26
N ALA A 178 -0.24 9.60 -13.36
CA ALA A 178 -0.26 10.21 -14.69
C ALA A 178 -1.27 9.53 -15.63
N VAL A 179 -1.77 10.31 -16.59
CA VAL A 179 -2.55 9.84 -17.74
C VAL A 179 -1.78 10.22 -19.00
N PHE A 180 -1.67 9.30 -19.96
CA PHE A 180 -1.03 9.55 -21.25
C PHE A 180 -2.10 9.43 -22.35
N PRO A 181 -2.78 10.54 -22.71
CA PRO A 181 -3.84 10.52 -23.71
C PRO A 181 -3.33 10.09 -25.08
N MET A 182 -4.07 9.20 -25.74
CA MET A 182 -3.76 8.72 -27.10
C MET A 182 -4.10 9.74 -28.18
N ASN A 183 -4.98 10.70 -27.88
CA ASN A 183 -5.45 11.73 -28.80
C ASN A 183 -5.89 13.00 -28.04
N ASP A 184 -6.26 14.05 -28.78
CA ASP A 184 -6.70 15.33 -28.20
C ASP A 184 -8.05 15.28 -27.48
N ALA A 185 -8.93 14.35 -27.86
CA ALA A 185 -10.22 14.15 -27.18
C ALA A 185 -10.00 13.57 -25.78
N GLN A 186 -9.21 12.50 -25.64
CA GLN A 186 -8.80 11.95 -24.34
C GLN A 186 -8.09 12.98 -23.47
N ARG A 187 -7.23 13.82 -24.08
CA ARG A 187 -6.55 14.90 -23.34
C ARG A 187 -7.57 15.86 -22.74
N ARG A 188 -8.49 16.35 -23.56
CA ARG A 188 -9.53 17.30 -23.12
C ARG A 188 -10.40 16.70 -22.02
N VAL A 189 -10.80 15.43 -22.16
CA VAL A 189 -11.61 14.73 -21.15
C VAL A 189 -10.85 14.59 -19.83
N ALA A 190 -9.58 14.15 -19.87
CA ALA A 190 -8.77 13.99 -18.66
C ALA A 190 -8.54 15.33 -17.94
N GLU A 191 -8.15 16.38 -18.68
CA GLU A 191 -7.93 17.73 -18.13
C GLU A 191 -9.22 18.30 -17.53
N ALA A 192 -10.35 18.21 -18.25
CA ALA A 192 -11.63 18.67 -17.75
C ALA A 192 -12.09 17.90 -16.50
N TYR A 193 -11.79 16.60 -16.43
CA TYR A 193 -12.18 15.79 -15.30
C TYR A 193 -11.35 16.10 -14.05
N ILE A 194 -10.04 16.33 -14.18
CA ILE A 194 -9.20 16.80 -13.08
C ILE A 194 -9.76 18.11 -12.51
N VAL A 195 -10.09 19.07 -13.38
CA VAL A 195 -10.70 20.36 -12.96
C VAL A 195 -12.03 20.13 -12.24
N GLN A 196 -12.87 19.22 -12.75
CA GLN A 196 -14.13 18.86 -12.10
C GLN A 196 -13.92 18.28 -10.69
N LEU A 197 -12.93 17.39 -10.52
CA LEU A 197 -12.63 16.76 -9.24
C LEU A 197 -12.09 17.77 -8.23
N ASP A 198 -11.14 18.62 -8.63
CA ASP A 198 -10.62 19.69 -7.76
C ASP A 198 -11.73 20.65 -7.32
N ALA A 199 -12.61 21.07 -8.23
CA ALA A 199 -13.73 21.96 -7.92
C ALA A 199 -14.78 21.32 -7.00
N SER A 200 -14.89 19.99 -7.01
CA SER A 200 -15.83 19.26 -6.14
C SER A 200 -15.33 19.06 -4.72
N HIS A 201 -14.04 19.28 -4.46
CA HIS A 201 -13.37 18.94 -3.19
C HIS A 201 -13.59 17.48 -2.77
N ALA A 202 -13.71 16.56 -3.72
CA ALA A 202 -13.89 15.14 -3.44
C ALA A 202 -12.67 14.53 -2.73
N PHE A 203 -11.48 15.12 -2.91
CA PHE A 203 -10.25 14.73 -2.24
C PHE A 203 -9.80 15.81 -1.26
N SER A 204 -9.13 15.39 -0.18
CA SER A 204 -8.65 16.27 0.89
C SER A 204 -7.48 17.17 0.47
N LYS A 205 -6.85 16.87 -0.66
CA LYS A 205 -5.72 17.59 -1.26
C LYS A 205 -5.97 17.77 -2.76
N PRO A 206 -5.32 18.75 -3.41
CA PRO A 206 -5.38 18.91 -4.86
C PRO A 206 -4.92 17.65 -5.59
N ILE A 207 -5.49 17.42 -6.78
CA ILE A 207 -5.07 16.33 -7.66
C ILE A 207 -3.63 16.57 -8.14
N ALA A 208 -2.74 15.61 -7.90
CA ALA A 208 -1.33 15.62 -8.34
C ALA A 208 -1.12 14.94 -9.71
N THR A 209 -2.19 14.42 -10.30
CA THR A 209 -2.16 13.65 -11.55
C THR A 209 -1.73 14.51 -12.73
N LYS A 210 -0.73 14.05 -13.49
CA LYS A 210 -0.26 14.73 -14.70
C LYS A 210 -0.95 14.22 -15.95
N VAL A 211 -1.26 15.11 -16.90
CA VAL A 211 -1.71 14.73 -18.25
C VAL A 211 -0.53 14.87 -19.22
N GLU A 212 0.26 13.80 -19.33
CA GLU A 212 1.52 13.80 -20.06
C GLU A 212 1.30 13.54 -21.56
N LYS A 213 2.30 13.86 -22.40
CA LYS A 213 2.23 13.52 -23.83
C LYS A 213 2.52 12.03 -23.99
N TYR A 214 1.71 11.32 -24.77
CA TYR A 214 2.03 9.95 -25.16
C TYR A 214 3.24 9.96 -26.12
N THR A 215 4.33 9.34 -25.69
CA THR A 215 5.58 9.19 -26.47
C THR A 215 5.91 7.73 -26.75
N GLY A 216 5.12 6.81 -26.23
CA GLY A 216 5.29 5.36 -26.35
C GLY A 216 4.88 4.64 -25.07
N PHE A 217 4.60 3.35 -25.20
CA PHE A 217 4.37 2.41 -24.12
C PHE A 217 5.23 1.17 -24.37
N TYR A 218 5.89 0.68 -23.32
CA TYR A 218 6.78 -0.47 -23.40
C TYR A 218 6.28 -1.51 -22.42
N ALA A 219 5.81 -2.65 -22.93
CA ALA A 219 5.29 -3.72 -22.08
C ALA A 219 6.37 -4.21 -21.12
N ALA A 220 6.00 -4.35 -19.84
CA ALA A 220 6.86 -4.97 -18.84
C ALA A 220 7.02 -6.46 -19.13
N GLU A 221 8.05 -7.03 -18.51
CA GLU A 221 8.41 -8.44 -18.61
C GLU A 221 7.23 -9.35 -18.25
N GLY A 222 7.20 -10.55 -18.85
CA GLY A 222 6.07 -11.48 -18.70
C GLY A 222 5.76 -11.88 -17.25
N TYR A 223 6.74 -11.81 -16.36
CA TYR A 223 6.56 -12.12 -14.94
C TYR A 223 5.81 -11.03 -14.16
N HIS A 224 5.69 -9.81 -14.70
CA HIS A 224 4.86 -8.75 -14.11
C HIS A 224 3.40 -8.78 -14.60
N GLN A 225 3.11 -9.49 -15.69
CA GLN A 225 1.77 -9.57 -16.25
C GLN A 225 0.90 -10.49 -15.40
N ASP A 226 -0.34 -10.06 -15.16
CA ASP A 226 -1.37 -10.82 -14.43
C ASP A 226 -1.00 -11.12 -12.96
N PHE A 227 -0.02 -10.40 -12.39
CA PHE A 227 0.61 -10.73 -11.10
C PHE A 227 -0.38 -10.82 -9.94
N LEU A 228 -1.32 -9.87 -9.82
CA LEU A 228 -2.37 -9.91 -8.78
C LEU A 228 -3.18 -11.21 -8.86
N THR A 229 -3.56 -11.61 -10.07
CA THR A 229 -4.38 -12.79 -10.32
C THR A 229 -3.61 -14.09 -10.05
N GLU A 230 -2.34 -14.14 -10.43
CA GLU A 230 -1.49 -15.33 -10.23
C GLU A 230 -0.97 -15.49 -8.80
N HIS A 231 -0.86 -14.38 -8.06
CA HIS A 231 -0.32 -14.35 -6.70
C HIS A 231 -1.27 -13.67 -5.70
N PRO A 232 -2.53 -14.11 -5.56
CA PRO A 232 -3.53 -13.42 -4.76
C PRO A 232 -3.24 -13.46 -3.24
N THR A 233 -2.35 -14.34 -2.80
CA THR A 233 -1.94 -14.45 -1.39
C THR A 233 -0.60 -13.76 -1.11
N TYR A 234 0.03 -13.13 -2.11
CA TYR A 234 1.28 -12.41 -1.90
C TYR A 234 1.02 -11.23 -0.95
N PRO A 235 1.80 -11.05 0.14
CA PRO A 235 1.45 -10.08 1.18
C PRO A 235 1.22 -8.65 0.66
N TYR A 236 2.05 -8.22 -0.28
CA TYR A 236 1.88 -6.92 -0.93
C TYR A 236 0.53 -6.82 -1.65
N ILE A 237 0.15 -7.83 -2.44
CA ILE A 237 -1.15 -7.88 -3.14
C ILE A 237 -2.31 -7.85 -2.15
N VAL A 238 -2.24 -8.62 -1.07
CA VAL A 238 -3.29 -8.69 -0.06
C VAL A 238 -3.54 -7.34 0.61
N ILE A 239 -2.46 -6.60 0.90
CA ILE A 239 -2.51 -5.33 1.64
C ILE A 239 -2.84 -4.14 0.73
N ASN A 240 -2.28 -4.10 -0.48
CA ASN A 240 -2.28 -2.91 -1.33
C ASN A 240 -3.21 -3.00 -2.54
N ASP A 241 -3.51 -4.19 -3.05
CA ASP A 241 -4.16 -4.32 -4.37
C ASP A 241 -5.51 -5.04 -4.35
N LEU A 242 -5.68 -6.11 -3.55
CA LEU A 242 -6.98 -6.75 -3.36
C LEU A 242 -8.06 -5.80 -2.83
N PRO A 243 -7.77 -4.84 -1.92
CA PRO A 243 -8.77 -3.85 -1.51
C PRO A 243 -9.31 -3.03 -2.69
N LYS A 244 -8.46 -2.69 -3.68
CA LYS A 244 -8.88 -1.93 -4.88
C LYS A 244 -9.89 -2.72 -5.70
N VAL A 245 -9.66 -4.02 -5.92
CA VAL A 245 -10.61 -4.88 -6.66
C VAL A 245 -11.93 -5.05 -5.91
N LYS A 246 -11.89 -5.16 -4.58
CA LYS A 246 -13.10 -5.19 -3.73
C LYS A 246 -13.89 -3.88 -3.83
N ASP A 247 -13.18 -2.75 -3.79
CA ASP A 247 -13.78 -1.43 -3.90
C ASP A 247 -14.36 -1.17 -5.29
N LEU A 248 -13.72 -1.66 -6.36
CA LEU A 248 -14.27 -1.67 -7.72
C LEU A 248 -15.61 -2.41 -7.74
N LYS A 249 -15.67 -3.64 -7.21
CA LYS A 249 -16.90 -4.44 -7.14
C LYS A 249 -18.00 -3.74 -6.35
N ARG A 250 -17.64 -3.08 -5.24
CA ARG A 250 -18.58 -2.35 -4.37
C ARG A 250 -19.13 -1.09 -5.03
N MET A 251 -18.28 -0.29 -5.66
CA MET A 251 -18.63 1.06 -6.14
C MET A 251 -19.09 1.09 -7.58
N PHE A 252 -18.64 0.14 -8.40
CA PHE A 252 -18.97 0.05 -9.83
C PHE A 252 -19.52 -1.34 -10.20
N PRO A 253 -20.57 -1.85 -9.53
CA PRO A 253 -21.05 -3.21 -9.73
C PRO A 253 -21.51 -3.49 -11.16
N THR A 254 -21.95 -2.46 -11.91
CA THR A 254 -22.36 -2.60 -13.31
C THR A 254 -21.17 -2.66 -14.28
N GLN A 255 -20.02 -2.10 -13.90
CA GLN A 255 -18.77 -2.21 -14.67
C GLN A 255 -17.91 -3.38 -14.19
N TYR A 256 -18.21 -4.00 -13.04
CA TYR A 256 -17.38 -5.08 -12.52
C TYR A 256 -17.70 -6.43 -13.18
N ARG A 257 -16.68 -7.27 -13.38
CA ARG A 257 -16.82 -8.71 -13.70
C ARG A 257 -15.94 -9.55 -12.79
N ASP A 258 -16.42 -10.72 -12.40
CA ASP A 258 -15.66 -11.64 -11.53
C ASP A 258 -14.46 -12.28 -12.27
N THR A 259 -14.58 -12.56 -13.56
CA THR A 259 -13.50 -13.13 -14.37
C THR A 259 -12.64 -12.01 -14.98
N PRO A 260 -11.35 -11.89 -14.61
CA PRO A 260 -10.46 -10.90 -15.20
C PRO A 260 -10.09 -11.26 -16.66
N VAL A 261 -9.81 -10.25 -17.49
CA VAL A 261 -9.14 -10.48 -18.78
C VAL A 261 -7.64 -10.57 -18.58
N LEU A 262 -7.03 -11.69 -18.97
CA LEU A 262 -5.62 -11.96 -18.71
C LEU A 262 -4.77 -11.79 -19.97
N VAL A 263 -3.60 -11.17 -19.82
CA VAL A 263 -2.65 -10.96 -20.92
C VAL A 263 -2.14 -12.31 -21.43
N LYS A 264 -1.75 -13.20 -20.51
CA LYS A 264 -1.14 -14.49 -20.86
C LYS A 264 -2.11 -15.46 -21.55
N THR A 265 -3.41 -15.33 -21.33
CA THR A 265 -4.42 -16.15 -22.03
C THR A 265 -4.73 -15.59 -23.42
N ALA A 266 -4.71 -14.27 -23.59
CA ALA A 266 -4.98 -13.61 -24.87
C ALA A 266 -3.88 -13.83 -25.92
N SER A 267 -2.64 -14.14 -25.51
CA SER A 267 -1.53 -14.45 -26.42
C SER A 267 -1.50 -15.89 -26.94
N ALA A 268 -2.37 -16.76 -26.42
CA ALA A 268 -2.48 -18.17 -26.82
C ALA A 268 -3.59 -18.43 -27.84
N SER A 269 -4.25 -17.38 -28.35
CA SER A 269 -5.37 -17.44 -29.31
C SER A 269 -5.01 -16.83 -30.65
#